data_AF-A0A914P6Z8-F1
#
_entry.id   AF-A0A914P6Z8-F1
#
_cell.length_a   1.000
_cell.length_b   1.000
_cell.length_c   1.000
_cell.angle_alpha   90.00
_cell.angle_beta   90.00
_cell.angle_gamma   90.00
#
_symmetry.space_group_name_H-M   'P 1'
#
loop_
_entity.id
_entity.type
_entity.pdbx_description
1 polymer ?
#
loop_
_entity_poly.entity_id
_entity_poly.type
_entity_poly.pdbx_seq_one_letter_code
_entity_poly.pdbx_strand_id
1 'polypeptide(L)'
;MLKFENFDLGIGQDPCAFVLFKELGIKATIMAGPMPLMDDVEYVHGIPIQRSYNNFIFNGYINAPYLTFLQRLGATLEILTKYIGYGSPTNFEMQNVLDDSFGKGKYNVEEAMQDVSLIFSNSHELIDIARPTMAKVIPIGGLAMIPPKALTEVNEVFEN
;
A
#
# COMPACT_ATOMS: atom_id res chain seq x y z
N MET A 1 -23.26 -16.71 4.55
CA MET A 1 -22.42 -17.86 4.13
C MET A 1 -21.04 -17.78 4.79
N LEU A 2 -20.27 -16.69 4.62
CA LEU A 2 -18.94 -16.54 5.26
C LEU A 2 -18.94 -16.54 6.80
N LYS A 3 -19.99 -16.03 7.46
CA LYS A 3 -20.10 -16.00 8.93
C LYS A 3 -20.18 -17.37 9.62
N PHE A 4 -20.43 -18.44 8.87
CA PHE A 4 -20.54 -19.79 9.42
C PHE A 4 -19.23 -20.59 9.34
N GLU A 5 -18.25 -20.06 8.60
CA GLU A 5 -16.92 -20.64 8.46
C GLU A 5 -15.97 -19.94 9.44
N ASN A 6 -15.11 -20.70 10.11
CA ASN A 6 -14.10 -20.14 11.02
C ASN A 6 -12.78 -19.95 10.26
N PHE A 7 -12.53 -18.72 9.80
CA PHE A 7 -11.28 -18.37 9.13
C PHE A 7 -10.21 -17.96 10.15
N ASP A 8 -9.03 -18.56 10.03
CA ASP A 8 -7.88 -18.21 10.88
C ASP A 8 -7.10 -16.99 10.37
N LEU A 9 -7.18 -16.69 9.07
CA LEU A 9 -6.37 -15.67 8.39
C LEU A 9 -7.18 -14.95 7.29
N GLY A 10 -7.14 -13.62 7.30
CA GLY A 10 -7.67 -12.78 6.22
C GLY A 10 -6.55 -12.12 5.43
N ILE A 11 -6.59 -12.21 4.10
CA ILE A 11 -5.64 -11.52 3.22
C ILE A 11 -6.43 -10.60 2.30
N GLY A 12 -6.11 -9.30 2.30
CA GLY A 12 -6.81 -8.31 1.50
C GLY A 12 -5.89 -7.17 1.08
N GLN A 13 -6.31 -6.39 0.11
CA GLN A 13 -5.60 -5.18 -0.33
C GLN A 13 -6.33 -3.94 0.15
N ASP A 14 -7.63 -3.88 -0.11
CA ASP A 14 -8.42 -2.67 0.09
C ASP A 14 -8.84 -2.47 1.56
N PRO A 15 -8.95 -1.21 2.03
CA PRO A 15 -9.34 -0.91 3.41
C PRO A 15 -10.65 -1.57 3.86
N CYS A 16 -11.63 -1.69 2.96
CA CYS A 16 -12.92 -2.30 3.22
C CYS A 16 -12.83 -3.79 3.57
N ALA A 17 -11.82 -4.51 3.06
CA ALA A 17 -11.60 -5.92 3.39
C ALA A 17 -11.31 -6.12 4.87
N PHE A 18 -10.56 -5.19 5.50
CA PHE A 18 -10.20 -5.30 6.91
C PHE A 18 -11.38 -5.02 7.85
N VAL A 19 -12.32 -4.17 7.42
CA VAL A 19 -13.60 -4.00 8.14
C VAL A 19 -14.41 -5.28 8.08
N LEU A 20 -14.46 -5.93 6.91
CA LEU A 20 -15.11 -7.23 6.78
C LEU A 20 -14.44 -8.31 7.63
N PHE A 21 -13.11 -8.34 7.69
CA PHE A 21 -12.38 -9.28 8.56
C PHE A 21 -12.70 -9.07 10.03
N LYS A 22 -12.80 -7.80 10.48
CA LYS A 22 -13.26 -7.46 11.84
C LYS A 22 -14.69 -7.94 12.11
N GLU A 23 -15.62 -7.75 11.17
CA GLU A 23 -17.02 -8.24 11.29
C GLU A 23 -17.08 -9.78 11.34
N LEU A 24 -16.18 -10.47 10.66
CA LEU A 24 -16.05 -11.93 10.70
C LEU A 24 -15.30 -12.45 11.94
N GLY A 25 -14.76 -11.57 12.79
CA GLY A 25 -14.00 -11.95 13.98
C GLY A 25 -12.59 -12.48 13.69
N ILE A 26 -12.07 -12.25 12.48
CA ILE A 26 -10.74 -12.69 12.05
C ILE A 26 -9.69 -11.72 12.64
N LYS A 27 -8.81 -12.24 13.49
CA LYS A 27 -7.79 -11.44 14.18
C LYS A 27 -6.47 -11.35 13.43
N ALA A 28 -6.05 -12.43 12.76
CA ALA A 28 -4.84 -12.41 11.95
C ALA A 28 -5.20 -11.92 10.55
N THR A 29 -4.67 -10.75 10.19
CA THR A 29 -4.94 -10.13 8.89
C THR A 29 -3.65 -9.67 8.23
N ILE A 30 -3.60 -9.84 6.91
CA ILE A 30 -2.47 -9.44 6.08
C ILE A 30 -2.96 -8.47 5.02
N MET A 31 -2.32 -7.32 4.94
CA MET A 31 -2.47 -6.39 3.83
C MET A 31 -1.47 -6.75 2.73
N ALA A 32 -1.94 -7.19 1.57
CA ALA A 32 -1.08 -7.54 0.43
C ALA A 32 -1.23 -6.49 -0.68
N GLY A 33 -0.18 -5.68 -0.86
CA GLY A 33 -0.12 -4.64 -1.89
C GLY A 33 0.63 -5.11 -3.14
N PRO A 34 0.12 -4.87 -4.36
CA PRO A 34 0.80 -5.24 -5.61
C PRO A 34 1.95 -4.30 -5.97
N MET A 35 2.20 -3.27 -5.17
CA MET A 35 3.21 -2.23 -5.39
C MET A 35 4.07 -2.04 -4.13
N PRO A 36 5.16 -1.25 -4.20
CA PRO A 36 5.89 -0.83 -3.01
C PRO A 36 4.95 -0.15 -2.01
N LEU A 37 5.34 -0.11 -0.74
CA LEU A 37 4.53 0.45 0.35
C LEU A 37 3.97 1.84 -0.01
N MET A 38 2.66 2.01 0.04
CA MET A 38 1.99 3.25 -0.37
C MET A 38 1.95 4.28 0.76
N ASP A 39 1.88 5.57 0.38
CA ASP A 39 1.97 6.68 1.34
C ASP A 39 0.77 6.78 2.28
N ASP A 40 -0.41 6.36 1.84
CA ASP A 40 -1.60 6.22 2.68
C ASP A 40 -1.39 5.13 3.73
N VAL A 41 -0.83 3.99 3.34
CA VAL A 41 -0.46 2.92 4.27
C VAL A 41 0.62 3.43 5.24
N GLU A 42 1.63 4.14 4.76
CA GLU A 42 2.65 4.76 5.63
C GLU A 42 2.01 5.72 6.63
N TYR A 43 1.13 6.61 6.19
CA TYR A 43 0.45 7.58 7.04
C TYR A 43 -0.42 6.92 8.11
N VAL A 44 -1.31 6.02 7.70
CA VAL A 44 -2.23 5.30 8.59
C VAL A 44 -1.44 4.57 9.67
N HIS A 45 -0.27 4.04 9.33
CA HIS A 45 0.58 3.30 10.25
C HIS A 45 1.62 4.14 11.02
N GLY A 46 1.64 5.46 10.82
CA GLY A 46 2.60 6.35 11.46
C GLY A 46 4.05 6.17 10.99
N ILE A 47 4.27 5.58 9.82
CA ILE A 47 5.59 5.48 9.20
C ILE A 47 6.00 6.86 8.67
N PRO A 48 7.20 7.38 9.02
CA PRO A 48 7.64 8.67 8.51
C PRO A 48 7.84 8.68 6.99
N ILE A 49 7.07 9.51 6.28
CA ILE A 49 7.15 9.65 4.81
C ILE A 49 8.27 10.63 4.43
N GLN A 50 9.36 10.12 3.86
CA GLN A 50 10.56 10.94 3.56
C GLN A 50 10.55 11.54 2.14
N ARG A 51 9.82 12.65 1.95
CA ARG A 51 9.68 13.34 0.65
C ARG A 51 10.92 14.06 0.12
N SER A 52 12.00 14.10 0.89
CA SER A 52 13.26 14.71 0.45
C SER A 52 13.99 13.89 -0.62
N TYR A 53 13.65 12.60 -0.74
CA TYR A 53 14.24 11.70 -1.74
C TYR A 53 13.27 10.61 -2.22
N ASN A 54 12.18 10.34 -1.49
CA ASN A 54 11.12 9.41 -1.91
C ASN A 54 9.97 10.18 -2.57
N ASN A 55 9.44 9.64 -3.65
CA ASN A 55 8.36 10.25 -4.41
C ASN A 55 7.00 9.60 -4.12
N PHE A 56 5.93 10.27 -4.53
CA PHE A 56 4.60 9.67 -4.54
C PHE A 56 4.56 8.52 -5.54
N ILE A 57 4.09 7.33 -5.13
CA ILE A 57 4.10 6.13 -6.00
C ILE A 57 3.35 6.36 -7.32
N PHE A 58 2.26 7.12 -7.33
CA PHE A 58 1.52 7.39 -8.57
C PHE A 58 1.96 8.66 -9.31
N ASN A 59 2.86 9.46 -8.74
CA ASN A 59 3.31 10.73 -9.34
C ASN A 59 4.78 10.97 -9.02
N GLY A 60 5.63 10.03 -9.46
CA GLY A 60 7.04 10.06 -9.16
C GLY A 60 7.87 10.78 -10.22
N TYR A 61 8.91 11.48 -9.77
CA TYR A 61 9.99 11.90 -10.66
C TYR A 61 10.84 10.69 -11.07
N ILE A 62 11.15 10.61 -12.36
CA ILE A 62 11.95 9.51 -12.94
C ILE A 62 13.37 9.45 -12.35
N ASN A 63 13.93 10.59 -11.95
CA ASN A 63 15.27 10.70 -11.39
C ASN A 63 15.35 10.43 -9.88
N ALA A 64 14.35 9.82 -9.26
CA ALA A 64 14.44 9.38 -7.87
C ALA A 64 15.57 8.35 -7.69
N PRO A 65 16.30 8.35 -6.56
CA PRO A 65 16.20 9.27 -5.41
C PRO A 65 16.98 10.60 -5.58
N TYR A 66 17.60 10.83 -6.74
CA TYR A 66 18.45 12.00 -7.04
C TYR A 66 17.65 13.22 -7.50
N LEU A 67 16.82 13.75 -6.61
CA LEU A 67 15.95 14.90 -6.88
C LEU A 67 16.68 16.24 -6.72
N THR A 68 16.39 17.18 -7.62
CA THR A 68 16.78 18.59 -7.49
C THR A 68 16.01 19.28 -6.37
N PHE A 69 16.50 20.41 -5.86
CA PHE A 69 15.85 21.16 -4.78
C PHE A 69 14.38 21.50 -5.08
N LEU A 70 14.09 21.97 -6.30
CA LEU A 70 12.72 22.34 -6.69
C LEU A 70 11.79 21.12 -6.81
N GLN A 71 12.31 19.96 -7.26
CA GLN A 71 11.55 18.71 -7.27
C GLN A 71 11.22 18.24 -5.86
N ARG A 72 12.17 18.35 -4.92
CA ARG A 72 11.94 18.04 -3.49
C ARG A 72 10.89 18.97 -2.88
N LEU A 73 10.95 20.25 -3.19
CA LEU A 73 9.94 21.23 -2.75
C LEU A 73 8.56 20.87 -3.33
N GLY A 74 8.48 20.54 -4.62
CA GLY A 74 7.25 20.08 -5.27
C GLY A 74 6.65 18.84 -4.60
N ALA A 75 7.45 17.80 -4.40
CA ALA A 75 7.02 16.58 -3.71
C ALA A 75 6.55 16.84 -2.27
N THR A 76 7.19 17.78 -1.57
CA THR A 76 6.79 18.19 -0.21
C THR A 76 5.48 18.98 -0.21
N LEU A 77 5.25 19.84 -1.20
CA LEU A 77 3.96 20.54 -1.33
C LEU A 77 2.83 19.57 -1.72
N GLU A 78 3.12 18.57 -2.55
CA GLU A 78 2.16 17.52 -2.91
C GLU A 78 1.70 16.73 -1.68
N ILE A 79 2.61 16.38 -0.76
CA ILE A 79 2.20 15.67 0.46
C ILE A 79 1.40 16.57 1.40
N LEU A 80 1.73 17.86 1.52
CA LEU A 80 0.98 18.78 2.38
C LEU A 80 -0.43 19.01 1.86
N THR A 81 -0.57 19.19 0.55
CA THR A 81 -1.89 19.27 -0.09
C THR A 81 -2.67 17.98 0.07
N LYS A 82 -1.99 16.82 0.04
CA LYS A 82 -2.60 15.56 0.43
C LYS A 82 -2.97 15.53 1.91
N TYR A 83 -2.13 15.86 2.88
CA TYR A 83 -2.54 15.83 4.28
C TYR A 83 -3.66 16.81 4.63
N ILE A 84 -3.65 17.99 4.02
CA ILE A 84 -4.67 19.03 4.24
C ILE A 84 -5.96 18.70 3.48
N GLY A 85 -5.86 18.10 2.29
CA GLY A 85 -7.01 17.72 1.44
C GLY A 85 -7.53 16.30 1.65
N TYR A 86 -6.70 15.39 2.18
CA TYR A 86 -6.98 14.00 2.53
C TYR A 86 -7.25 13.82 4.03
N GLY A 87 -8.11 14.64 4.61
CA GLY A 87 -9.18 14.01 5.40
C GLY A 87 -10.03 13.21 4.40
N SER A 88 -9.55 12.04 3.96
CA SER A 88 -9.70 11.67 2.54
C SER A 88 -11.15 11.53 2.08
N PRO A 89 -11.54 12.13 0.94
CA PRO A 89 -12.84 11.88 0.32
C PRO A 89 -13.07 10.38 0.12
N THR A 90 -12.03 9.62 -0.22
CA THR A 90 -12.07 8.15 -0.32
C THR A 90 -12.38 7.45 0.99
N ASN A 91 -11.82 7.90 2.12
CA ASN A 91 -12.15 7.35 3.44
C ASN A 91 -13.52 7.81 3.87
N PHE A 92 -13.95 9.03 3.53
CA PHE A 92 -15.28 9.53 3.87
C PHE A 92 -16.37 8.79 3.10
N GLU A 93 -16.23 8.64 1.78
CA GLU A 93 -17.15 7.86 0.95
C GLU A 93 -17.15 6.38 1.36
N MET A 94 -15.97 5.80 1.61
CA MET A 94 -15.89 4.41 2.08
C MET A 94 -16.50 4.25 3.48
N GLN A 95 -16.28 5.22 4.37
CA GLN A 95 -16.89 5.25 5.70
C GLN A 95 -18.41 5.35 5.61
N ASN A 96 -18.95 6.18 4.71
CA ASN A 96 -20.39 6.28 4.48
C ASN A 96 -20.96 4.94 3.99
N VAL A 97 -20.32 4.29 3.01
CA VAL A 97 -20.75 2.98 2.51
C VAL A 97 -20.73 1.91 3.60
N LEU A 98 -19.73 1.94 4.48
CA LEU A 98 -19.65 1.00 5.61
C LEU A 98 -20.69 1.29 6.68
N ASP A 99 -20.93 2.56 6.99
CA ASP A 99 -21.96 3.00 7.93
C ASP A 99 -23.35 2.57 7.43
N ASP A 100 -23.62 2.69 6.13
CA ASP A 100 -24.86 2.23 5.50
C ASP A 100 -24.99 0.69 5.52
N SER A 101 -23.88 -0.03 5.38
CA SER A 101 -23.87 -1.50 5.30
C SER A 101 -23.91 -2.20 6.66
N PHE A 102 -23.20 -1.66 7.66
CA PHE A 102 -22.97 -2.32 8.96
C PHE A 102 -23.54 -1.55 10.15
N GLY A 103 -24.04 -0.33 9.94
CA GLY A 103 -24.53 0.57 10.96
C GLY A 103 -23.53 1.69 11.26
N LYS A 104 -24.06 2.90 11.39
CA LYS A 104 -23.29 4.13 11.54
C LYS A 104 -22.30 4.07 12.70
N GLY A 105 -21.02 4.32 12.41
CA GLY A 105 -19.95 4.42 13.41
C GLY A 105 -19.55 3.09 14.05
N LYS A 106 -20.02 1.95 13.53
CA LYS A 106 -19.64 0.63 14.07
C LYS A 106 -18.18 0.30 13.81
N TYR A 107 -17.67 0.70 12.64
CA TYR A 107 -16.30 0.46 12.21
C TYR A 107 -15.70 1.75 11.69
N ASN A 108 -14.42 1.99 11.97
CA ASN A 108 -13.65 3.05 11.35
C ASN A 108 -12.65 2.43 10.36
N VAL A 109 -12.61 2.93 9.13
CA VAL A 109 -11.74 2.42 8.06
C VAL A 109 -10.26 2.50 8.44
N GLU A 110 -9.83 3.64 8.97
CA GLU A 110 -8.44 3.90 9.34
C GLU A 110 -8.01 2.99 10.50
N GLU A 111 -8.85 2.84 11.52
CA GLU A 111 -8.60 1.91 12.62
C GLU A 111 -8.56 0.44 12.15
N ALA A 112 -9.37 0.08 11.15
CA ALA A 112 -9.34 -1.26 10.57
C ALA A 112 -8.02 -1.53 9.82
N MET A 113 -7.49 -0.54 9.11
CA MET A 113 -6.19 -0.64 8.45
C MET A 113 -5.03 -0.66 9.45
N GLN A 114 -5.08 0.15 10.51
CA GLN A 114 -4.05 0.20 11.56
C GLN A 114 -3.87 -1.15 12.26
N ASP A 115 -4.98 -1.84 12.51
CA ASP A 115 -5.03 -3.12 13.24
C ASP A 115 -4.50 -4.33 12.43
N VAL A 116 -4.08 -4.12 11.18
CA VAL A 116 -3.53 -5.21 10.35
C VAL A 116 -2.26 -5.79 10.97
N SER A 117 -2.16 -7.13 10.99
CA SER A 117 -1.06 -7.86 11.61
C SER A 117 0.24 -7.79 10.80
N LEU A 118 0.17 -7.96 9.48
CA LEU A 118 1.32 -7.86 8.57
C LEU A 118 0.95 -7.13 7.29
N ILE A 119 1.93 -6.45 6.70
CA ILE A 119 1.81 -5.76 5.42
C ILE A 119 2.82 -6.36 4.48
N PHE A 120 2.37 -6.99 3.40
CA PHE A 120 3.20 -7.46 2.31
C PHE A 120 3.28 -6.39 1.23
N SER A 121 4.47 -5.83 1.04
CA SER A 121 4.74 -4.89 -0.05
C SER A 121 5.41 -5.61 -1.22
N ASN A 122 4.98 -5.31 -2.44
CA ASN A 122 5.65 -5.78 -3.64
C ASN A 122 6.86 -4.89 -3.95
N SER A 123 7.88 -4.97 -3.11
CA SER A 123 9.17 -4.30 -3.29
C SER A 123 10.31 -5.25 -2.98
N HIS A 124 11.51 -4.90 -3.43
CA HIS A 124 12.72 -5.65 -3.13
C HIS A 124 13.74 -4.70 -2.52
N GLU A 125 14.24 -5.02 -1.32
CA GLU A 125 15.15 -4.16 -0.54
C GLU A 125 16.41 -3.71 -1.28
N LEU A 126 16.89 -4.49 -2.26
CA LEU A 126 18.08 -4.16 -3.04
C LEU A 126 17.80 -3.18 -4.20
N ILE A 127 16.55 -3.06 -4.61
CA ILE A 127 16.13 -2.30 -5.81
C ILE A 127 15.30 -1.08 -5.40
N ASP A 128 14.50 -1.20 -4.35
CA ASP A 128 13.62 -0.15 -3.86
C ASP A 128 14.41 0.97 -3.16
N ILE A 129 13.82 2.16 -3.11
CA ILE A 129 14.42 3.30 -2.42
C ILE A 129 14.45 3.03 -0.92
N ALA A 130 15.61 3.21 -0.29
CA ALA A 130 15.76 3.04 1.15
C ALA A 130 14.88 4.03 1.92
N ARG A 131 13.92 3.53 2.70
CA ARG A 131 12.97 4.35 3.48
C ARG A 131 12.68 3.73 4.84
N PRO A 132 12.20 4.52 5.81
CA PRO A 132 11.69 3.97 7.06
C PRO A 132 10.61 2.93 6.80
N THR A 133 10.62 1.88 7.61
CA THR A 133 9.62 0.83 7.58
C THR A 133 9.40 0.31 9.00
N MET A 134 8.41 -0.56 9.18
CA MET A 134 8.15 -1.25 10.44
C MET A 134 8.44 -2.73 10.32
N ALA A 135 8.66 -3.40 11.45
CA ALA A 135 8.84 -4.85 11.49
C ALA A 135 7.63 -5.64 10.93
N LYS A 136 6.43 -5.04 10.93
CA LYS A 136 5.24 -5.68 10.33
C LYS A 136 5.13 -5.52 8.82
N VAL A 137 5.98 -4.71 8.19
CA VAL A 137 6.05 -4.55 6.73
C VAL A 137 7.11 -5.49 6.18
N ILE A 138 6.67 -6.49 5.40
CA ILE A 138 7.51 -7.52 4.81
C ILE A 138 7.56 -7.32 3.30
N PRO A 139 8.73 -6.96 2.73
CA PRO A 139 8.91 -6.90 1.30
C PRO A 139 8.98 -8.32 0.73
N ILE A 140 8.00 -8.70 -0.08
CA ILE A 140 7.95 -10.04 -0.68
C ILE A 140 8.42 -10.06 -2.13
N GLY A 141 8.35 -8.93 -2.83
CA GLY A 141 8.77 -8.77 -4.23
C GLY A 141 8.12 -9.78 -5.19
N GLY A 142 8.32 -9.58 -6.49
CA GLY A 142 8.03 -10.62 -7.49
C GLY A 142 6.58 -11.12 -7.60
N LEU A 143 5.59 -10.48 -6.97
CA LEU A 143 4.19 -10.93 -6.94
C LEU A 143 3.57 -11.08 -8.33
N ALA A 144 4.11 -10.36 -9.32
CA ALA A 144 3.66 -10.40 -10.72
C ALA A 144 4.70 -10.99 -11.69
N MET A 145 5.78 -11.60 -11.19
CA MET A 145 6.78 -12.20 -12.07
C MET A 145 6.28 -13.55 -12.61
N ILE A 146 6.04 -13.59 -13.91
CA ILE A 146 5.81 -14.83 -14.64
C ILE A 146 7.20 -15.46 -14.90
N PRO A 147 7.38 -16.78 -14.68
CA PRO A 147 8.62 -17.44 -15.04
C PRO A 147 8.99 -17.12 -16.50
N PRO A 148 10.26 -16.78 -16.79
CA PRO A 148 10.67 -16.50 -18.16
C PRO A 148 10.36 -17.73 -19.01
N LYS A 149 9.77 -17.52 -20.20
CA LYS A 149 9.66 -18.60 -21.18
C LYS A 149 11.07 -19.07 -21.54
N ALA A 150 11.23 -20.39 -21.68
CA ALA A 150 12.48 -20.95 -22.17
C ALA A 150 12.85 -20.29 -23.51
N LEU A 151 14.11 -19.86 -23.64
CA LEU A 151 14.62 -19.27 -24.86
C LEU A 151 14.61 -20.33 -25.97
N THR A 152 13.58 -20.35 -26.80
CA THR A 152 13.62 -20.99 -28.12
C THR A 152 14.25 -20.00 -29.07
N GLU A 153 15.56 -20.14 -29.28
CA GLU A 153 16.44 -19.38 -30.19
C GLU A 153 16.61 -17.88 -29.86
N VAL A 154 17.81 -17.54 -29.37
CA VAL A 154 18.30 -16.16 -29.31
C VAL A 154 18.73 -15.78 -30.73
N ASN A 155 17.81 -15.24 -31.54
CA ASN A 155 18.23 -14.53 -32.74
C ASN A 155 18.92 -13.24 -32.31
N GLU A 156 20.19 -13.10 -32.69
CA GLU A 156 21.05 -11.96 -32.45
C GLU A 156 20.39 -10.68 -33.00
N VAL A 157 19.77 -9.88 -32.11
CA VAL A 157 19.27 -8.53 -32.43
C VAL A 157 20.25 -7.45 -31.94
N PHE A 158 21.50 -7.83 -31.62
CA PHE A 158 22.55 -6.90 -31.16
C PHE A 158 23.69 -6.71 -32.18
N GLU A 159 23.39 -6.79 -33.48
CA GLU A 159 24.24 -6.20 -34.52
C GLU A 159 23.43 -5.15 -35.29
N ASN A 160 23.59 -3.87 -34.92
CA ASN A 160 23.59 -2.68 -35.78
C ASN A 160 23.86 -1.42 -34.95
#